data_AF-A0A1H9GJI1-F1
#
_entry.id   AF-A0A1H9GJI1-F1
#
_cell.length_a   1.000
_cell.length_b   1.000
_cell.length_c   1.000
_cell.angle_alpha   90.00
_cell.angle_beta   90.00
_cell.angle_gamma   90.00
#
_symmetry.space_group_name_H-M   'P 1'
#
loop_
_entity.id
_entity.type
_entity.pdbx_description
1 polymer ?
#
loop_
_entity_poly.entity_id
_entity_poly.type
_entity_poly.pdbx_seq_one_letter_code
_entity_poly.pdbx_strand_id
1 'polypeptide(L)'
;MSNLKGAILATALFAAVVFPFLLMMSIDAFQQHAFLKMTEEVTELVKEEGGVSEHVTQITKRLKKKDLTVTFSKLGLVKFGEEIVIGYKYEY
;
A
#
# COMPACT_ATOMS: atom_id res chain seq x y z
N MET A 1 -15.07 13.02 44.29
CA MET A 1 -16.11 12.51 43.36
C MET A 1 -16.28 13.35 42.08
N SER A 2 -16.06 14.67 42.08
CA SER A 2 -16.14 15.51 40.87
C SER A 2 -15.15 15.09 39.75
N ASN A 3 -13.88 14.87 40.11
CA ASN A 3 -12.83 14.51 39.15
C ASN A 3 -13.05 13.16 38.44
N LEU A 4 -13.68 12.18 39.12
CA LEU A 4 -13.97 10.87 38.54
C LEU A 4 -15.04 10.96 37.43
N LYS A 5 -16.07 11.80 37.64
CA LYS A 5 -17.10 12.04 36.62
C LYS A 5 -16.54 12.80 35.42
N GLY A 6 -15.68 13.80 35.67
CA GLY A 6 -14.96 14.52 34.62
C GLY A 6 -14.04 13.61 33.79
N ALA A 7 -13.31 12.70 34.45
CA ALA A 7 -12.46 11.73 33.78
C ALA A 7 -13.28 10.77 32.89
N ILE A 8 -14.39 10.22 33.38
CA ILE A 8 -15.26 9.33 32.60
C ILE A 8 -15.80 10.05 31.36
N LEU A 9 -16.21 11.31 31.51
CA LEU A 9 -16.76 12.11 30.41
C LEU A 9 -15.67 12.46 29.38
N ALA A 10 -14.46 12.78 29.83
CA ALA A 10 -13.31 12.99 28.95
C ALA A 10 -12.91 11.72 28.20
N THR A 11 -12.89 10.56 28.87
CA THR A 11 -12.62 9.26 28.23
C THR A 11 -13.70 8.91 27.22
N ALA A 12 -14.97 9.16 27.52
CA ALA A 12 -16.07 8.93 26.59
C ALA A 12 -15.96 9.82 25.34
N LEU A 13 -15.62 11.11 25.51
CA LEU A 13 -15.38 12.02 24.39
C LEU A 13 -14.16 11.63 23.56
N PHE A 14 -13.08 11.20 24.22
CA PHE A 14 -11.88 10.70 23.54
C PHE A 14 -12.22 9.46 22.70
N ALA A 15 -12.92 8.47 23.29
CA ALA A 15 -13.30 7.25 22.60
C ALA A 15 -14.29 7.49 21.45
N ALA A 16 -15.19 8.47 21.58
CA ALA A 16 -16.19 8.76 20.57
C ALA A 16 -15.67 9.64 19.41
N VAL A 17 -14.69 10.50 19.66
CA VAL A 17 -14.26 11.52 18.68
C VAL A 17 -12.79 11.39 18.30
N VAL A 18 -11.91 11.34 19.28
CA VAL A 18 -10.46 11.38 19.04
C VAL A 18 -9.95 10.03 18.55
N PHE A 19 -10.39 8.94 19.18
CA PHE A 19 -9.93 7.59 18.84
C PHE A 19 -10.30 7.17 17.40
N PRO A 20 -11.54 7.37 16.91
CA PRO A 20 -11.88 7.06 15.52
C PRO A 20 -11.07 7.87 14.51
N PHE A 21 -10.82 9.16 14.81
CA PHE A 21 -10.01 10.03 13.96
C PHE A 21 -8.55 9.54 13.86
N LEU A 22 -7.94 9.19 15.00
CA LEU A 22 -6.60 8.64 15.02
C LEU A 22 -6.53 7.30 14.28
N LEU A 23 -7.54 6.43 14.43
CA LEU A 23 -7.62 5.18 13.67
C LEU A 23 -7.70 5.43 12.16
N MET A 24 -8.54 6.35 11.71
CA MET A 24 -8.68 6.67 10.29
C MET A 24 -7.35 7.13 9.70
N MET A 25 -6.67 8.10 10.34
CA MET A 25 -5.35 8.55 9.90
C MET A 25 -4.31 7.43 9.90
N SER A 26 -4.37 6.54 10.90
CA SER A 26 -3.43 5.41 11.00
C SER A 26 -3.66 4.40 9.88
N ILE A 27 -4.92 4.13 9.53
CA ILE A 27 -5.29 3.25 8.42
C ILE A 27 -4.79 3.84 7.10
N ASP A 28 -5.05 5.13 6.85
CA ASP A 28 -4.61 5.81 5.63
C ASP A 28 -3.08 5.77 5.50
N ALA A 29 -2.35 6.08 6.57
CA ALA A 29 -0.89 6.02 6.61
C ALA A 29 -0.37 4.59 6.37
N PHE A 30 -1.02 3.59 6.98
CA PHE A 30 -0.65 2.19 6.79
C PHE A 30 -0.86 1.73 5.36
N GLN A 31 -1.98 2.11 4.73
CA GLN A 31 -2.27 1.80 3.33
C GLN A 31 -1.26 2.45 2.39
N GLN A 32 -0.94 3.74 2.59
CA GLN A 32 0.07 4.44 1.80
C GLN A 32 1.46 3.80 1.92
N HIS A 33 1.89 3.48 3.14
CA HIS A 33 3.18 2.86 3.36
C HIS A 33 3.25 1.45 2.77
N ALA A 34 2.19 0.65 2.93
CA ALA A 34 2.10 -0.68 2.33
C ALA A 34 2.12 -0.63 0.80
N PHE A 35 1.47 0.38 0.20
CA PHE A 35 1.51 0.62 -1.24
C PHE A 35 2.93 0.94 -1.71
N LEU A 36 3.60 1.92 -1.08
CA LEU A 36 4.95 2.33 -1.47
C LEU A 36 5.94 1.16 -1.39
N LYS A 37 5.94 0.44 -0.27
CA LYS A 37 6.81 -0.73 -0.09
C LYS A 37 6.56 -1.79 -1.17
N MET A 38 5.30 -2.06 -1.49
CA MET A 38 4.95 -3.03 -2.53
C MET A 38 5.39 -2.57 -3.93
N THR A 39 5.27 -1.27 -4.24
CA THR A 39 5.75 -0.72 -5.52
C THR A 39 7.26 -0.81 -5.64
N GLU A 40 7.99 -0.57 -4.55
CA GLU A 40 9.43 -0.71 -4.46
C GLU A 40 9.87 -2.16 -4.69
N GLU A 41 9.26 -3.11 -3.98
CA GLU A 41 9.53 -4.55 -4.14
C GLU A 41 9.29 -5.03 -5.59
N VAL A 42 8.20 -4.60 -6.23
CA VAL A 42 7.92 -4.95 -7.64
C VAL A 42 8.95 -4.32 -8.58
N THR A 43 9.38 -3.09 -8.31
CA THR A 43 10.38 -2.39 -9.12
C THR A 43 11.75 -3.04 -9.00
N GLU A 44 12.15 -3.40 -7.78
CA GLU A 44 13.39 -4.14 -7.51
C GLU A 44 13.36 -5.49 -8.21
N LEU A 45 12.26 -6.24 -8.10
CA LEU A 45 12.13 -7.56 -8.73
C LEU A 45 12.25 -7.47 -10.27
N VAL A 46 11.60 -6.49 -10.90
CA VAL A 46 11.72 -6.24 -12.34
C VAL A 46 13.17 -5.90 -12.73
N LYS A 47 13.87 -5.16 -11.88
CA LYS A 47 15.26 -4.75 -12.11
C LYS A 47 16.23 -5.91 -11.95
N GLU A 48 16.07 -6.72 -10.90
CA GLU A 48 16.90 -7.91 -10.63
C GLU A 48 16.77 -8.95 -11.73
N GLU A 49 15.55 -9.18 -12.21
CA GLU A 49 15.29 -10.14 -13.28
C GLU A 49 15.56 -9.57 -14.67
N GLY A 50 15.84 -8.28 -14.80
CA GLY A 50 16.07 -7.62 -16.08
C GLY A 50 14.82 -7.52 -16.96
N GLY A 51 13.64 -7.54 -16.36
CA GLY A 51 12.36 -7.37 -17.05
C GLY A 51 11.17 -8.00 -16.34
N VAL A 52 10.07 -8.14 -17.06
CA VAL A 52 8.83 -8.75 -16.53
C VAL A 52 8.84 -10.23 -16.83
N SER A 53 9.52 -11.02 -15.99
CA SER A 53 9.53 -12.48 -16.13
C SER A 53 8.20 -13.11 -15.65
N GLU A 54 8.10 -14.43 -15.83
CA GLU A 54 6.97 -15.20 -15.31
C GLU A 54 6.87 -15.13 -13.77
N HIS A 55 8.01 -15.00 -13.06
CA HIS A 55 8.03 -14.84 -11.61
C HIS A 55 7.43 -13.50 -11.18
N VAL A 56 7.89 -12.38 -11.78
CA VAL A 56 7.29 -11.04 -11.58
C VAL A 56 5.80 -11.04 -11.88
N THR A 57 5.38 -11.70 -12.95
CA THR A 57 3.98 -11.79 -13.36
C THR A 57 3.14 -12.55 -12.33
N GLN A 58 3.67 -13.62 -11.73
CA GLN A 58 2.98 -14.37 -10.69
C GLN A 58 2.86 -13.58 -9.39
N ILE A 59 3.91 -12.86 -8.99
CA ILE A 59 3.89 -11.99 -7.81
C ILE A 59 2.84 -10.90 -7.98
N THR A 60 2.89 -10.16 -9.10
CA THR A 60 1.95 -9.05 -9.38
C THR A 60 0.49 -9.52 -9.54
N LYS A 61 0.24 -10.71 -10.07
CA LYS A 61 -1.11 -11.30 -10.09
C LYS A 61 -1.67 -11.59 -8.69
N ARG A 62 -0.83 -11.95 -7.72
CA ARG A 62 -1.27 -12.09 -6.32
C ARG A 62 -1.61 -10.74 -5.69
N LEU A 63 -0.93 -9.67 -6.09
CA LEU A 63 -1.20 -8.30 -5.63
C LEU A 63 -2.54 -7.76 -6.16
N LYS A 64 -2.96 -8.19 -7.36
CA LYS A 64 -4.28 -7.88 -7.94
C LYS A 64 -5.47 -8.31 -7.09
N LYS A 65 -5.29 -9.28 -6.19
CA LYS A 65 -6.33 -9.69 -5.23
C LYS A 65 -6.56 -8.70 -4.07
N LYS A 66 -5.73 -7.66 -3.95
CA LYS A 66 -5.80 -6.63 -2.90
C LYS A 66 -6.14 -5.24 -3.45
N ASP A 67 -7.02 -5.19 -4.45
CA ASP A 67 -7.50 -3.94 -5.09
C ASP A 67 -6.41 -3.08 -5.75
N LEU A 68 -5.25 -3.69 -6.03
CA LEU A 68 -4.12 -3.06 -6.72
C LEU A 68 -3.88 -3.72 -8.07
N THR A 69 -4.19 -3.02 -9.16
CA THR A 69 -3.84 -3.47 -10.51
C THR A 69 -2.48 -2.92 -10.92
N VAL A 70 -1.53 -3.82 -11.18
CA VAL A 70 -0.20 -3.50 -11.74
C VAL A 70 -0.21 -3.79 -13.24
N THR A 71 0.30 -2.84 -14.03
CA THR A 71 0.44 -2.92 -15.49
C THR A 71 1.89 -2.63 -15.89
N PHE A 72 2.34 -3.23 -16.99
CA PHE A 72 3.69 -3.07 -17.50
C PHE A 72 3.63 -2.65 -18.98
N SER A 73 4.49 -1.72 -19.39
CA SER A 73 4.57 -1.29 -20.80
C SER A 73 5.13 -2.35 -21.75
N LYS A 74 5.99 -3.24 -21.23
CA LYS A 74 6.58 -4.38 -21.95
C LYS A 74 6.54 -5.62 -21.06
N LEU A 75 6.33 -6.78 -21.70
CA LEU A 75 6.39 -8.09 -21.05
C LEU A 75 7.67 -8.82 -21.47
N GLY A 76 8.23 -9.62 -20.57
CA GLY A 76 9.47 -10.35 -20.81
C GLY A 76 10.73 -9.58 -20.42
N LEU A 77 11.88 -10.23 -20.67
CA LEU A 77 13.20 -9.66 -20.45
C LEU A 77 13.46 -8.52 -21.44
N VAL A 78 14.07 -7.44 -20.97
CA VAL A 78 14.43 -6.29 -21.79
C VAL A 78 15.95 -6.19 -21.94
N LYS A 79 16.39 -5.58 -23.05
CA LYS A 79 17.82 -5.34 -23.27
C LYS A 79 18.29 -4.19 -22.39
N PHE A 80 19.60 -4.18 -22.11
CA PHE A 80 20.22 -3.07 -21.40
C PHE A 80 19.98 -1.74 -22.13
N GLY A 81 19.52 -0.73 -21.38
CA GLY A 81 19.16 0.59 -21.90
C GLY A 81 17.70 0.73 -22.36
N GLU A 82 16.90 -0.34 -22.31
CA GLU A 82 15.46 -0.24 -22.52
C GLU A 82 14.71 0.13 -21.23
N GLU A 83 13.69 0.96 -21.35
CA GLU A 83 12.83 1.36 -20.23
C GLU A 83 11.58 0.48 -20.13
N ILE A 84 11.22 0.13 -18.88
CA ILE A 84 9.93 -0.49 -18.54
C ILE A 84 9.18 0.51 -17.66
N VAL A 85 7.98 0.87 -18.10
CA VAL A 85 7.06 1.72 -17.33
C VAL A 85 6.11 0.82 -16.57
N ILE A 86 6.08 0.96 -15.25
CA ILE A 86 5.18 0.22 -14.36
C ILE A 86 4.04 1.16 -13.95
N GLY A 87 2.81 0.81 -14.32
CA GLY A 87 1.60 1.55 -13.95
C GLY A 87 0.88 0.87 -12.80
N TYR A 88 0.54 1.64 -11.76
CA TYR A 88 -0.22 1.16 -10.60
C TYR A 88 -1.59 1.84 -10.57
N LYS A 89 -2.66 1.04 -10.51
CA LYS A 89 -4.02 1.52 -10.29
C LYS A 89 -4.52 0.96 -8.97
N TYR A 90 -4.85 1.85 -8.04
CA TYR A 90 -5.47 1.52 -6.76
C TYR A 90 -6.95 1.89 -6.84
N GLU A 91 -7.83 0.93 -6.58
CA GLU A 91 -9.27 1.18 -6.42
C GLU A 91 -9.56 1.28 -4.92
N TYR A 92 -9.89 2.50 -4.45
CA TYR A 92 -10.29 2.81 -3.07
C TYR A 92 -11.81 2.81 -2.97
#